data_AF-A0A9X1XV94-F1
#
_entry.id   AF-A0A9X1XV94-F1
#
_cell.length_a   1.000
_cell.length_b   1.000
_cell.length_c   1.000
_cell.angle_alpha   90.00
_cell.angle_beta   90.00
_cell.angle_gamma   90.00
#
_symmetry.space_group_name_H-M   'P 1'
#
loop_
_entity.id
_entity.type
_entity.pdbx_description
1 polymer ?
#
loop_
_entity_poly.entity_id
_entity_poly.type
_entity_poly.pdbx_seq_one_letter_code
_entity_poly.pdbx_strand_id
1 'polypeptide(L)'
;MKNFFLIILILLFNNISFGKQQSDSINLKRIEQKFEILEDQLKEVRRDELNYKLEKDLLKETYENNFNNISLIITFILGIFGILGFVGIRDINSIKREYMSELTNLKNLQNEIATKFKEFDTSKEKYDNELREILQTNEEQNKKIKVLELKEKISSLIKEKEYFSALEFCNVALELSNEDTFLLNQKASINARMRNYKDSVSIYSKLLEKDSTNNVIIYNLSEVLLLNRQREDYEKIIEEHKEMFSKKIDGKLLEIYSIVIAYQDKQIDKLKEYSISKIDIADLKTKRRKIDNWDFLDILLYLGNEPYSQETLIAQNIIWFLDGQISGNDFFKRTGIESPYEQAEKEEI
;
A
#
# COMPACT_ATOMS: atom_id res chain seq x y z
N MET A 1 14.67 13.79 -23.74
CA MET A 1 14.47 12.53 -24.49
C MET A 1 13.92 11.37 -23.65
N LYS A 2 14.29 11.20 -22.37
CA LYS A 2 13.73 10.12 -21.51
C LYS A 2 12.21 10.21 -21.24
N ASN A 3 11.63 11.41 -21.17
CA ASN A 3 10.19 11.56 -20.89
C ASN A 3 9.29 11.31 -22.11
N PHE A 4 9.83 11.34 -23.33
CA PHE A 4 9.05 11.10 -24.55
C PHE A 4 8.84 9.59 -24.81
N PHE A 5 9.79 8.76 -24.38
CA PHE A 5 9.70 7.30 -24.48
C PHE A 5 8.67 6.72 -23.51
N LEU A 6 8.49 7.34 -22.33
CA LEU A 6 7.50 6.92 -21.33
C LEU A 6 6.06 7.15 -21.81
N ILE A 7 5.81 8.25 -22.53
CA ILE A 7 4.48 8.60 -23.05
C ILE A 7 4.09 7.67 -24.22
N ILE A 8 5.05 7.29 -25.08
CA ILE A 8 4.81 6.33 -26.16
C ILE A 8 4.56 4.92 -25.61
N LEU A 9 5.22 4.53 -24.51
CA LEU A 9 4.99 3.24 -23.86
C LEU A 9 3.59 3.15 -23.22
N ILE A 10 3.10 4.25 -22.63
CA ILE A 10 1.74 4.32 -22.06
C ILE A 10 0.66 4.29 -23.16
N LEU A 11 0.92 4.91 -24.33
CA LEU A 11 -0.01 4.88 -25.46
C LEU A 11 -0.06 3.52 -26.17
N LEU A 12 1.00 2.71 -26.10
CA LEU A 12 1.03 1.37 -26.70
C LEU A 12 0.36 0.29 -25.83
N PHE A 13 0.15 0.54 -24.53
CA PHE A 13 -0.48 -0.43 -23.62
C PHE A 13 -2.02 -0.38 -23.58
N ASN A 14 -2.66 0.62 -24.19
CA ASN A 14 -4.12 0.75 -24.17
C ASN A 14 -4.88 -0.08 -25.22
N ASN A 15 -4.19 -0.91 -26.03
CA ASN A 15 -4.81 -1.64 -27.13
C ASN A 15 -4.87 -3.16 -26.99
N ILE A 16 -4.68 -3.73 -25.79
CA ILE A 16 -4.80 -5.20 -25.61
C ILE A 16 -5.80 -5.57 -24.51
N SER A 17 -6.88 -6.19 -24.97
CA SER A 17 -7.80 -7.10 -24.28
C SER A 17 -8.95 -6.51 -23.45
N PHE A 18 -10.05 -6.34 -24.16
CA PHE A 18 -11.44 -6.44 -23.68
C PHE A 18 -11.67 -7.69 -22.84
N GLY A 19 -12.41 -7.56 -21.73
CA GLY A 19 -12.89 -8.73 -21.00
C GLY A 19 -13.54 -8.53 -19.63
N LYS A 20 -13.83 -7.32 -19.16
CA LYS A 20 -14.75 -7.01 -18.04
C LYS A 20 -14.74 -5.49 -17.78
N GLN A 21 -15.41 -4.72 -18.62
CA GLN A 21 -15.25 -3.27 -18.58
C GLN A 21 -16.55 -2.54 -18.96
N GLN A 22 -17.60 -2.77 -18.20
CA GLN A 22 -18.86 -2.05 -18.40
C GLN A 22 -19.43 -1.44 -17.11
N SER A 23 -19.15 -1.99 -15.93
CA SER A 23 -19.52 -1.37 -14.64
C SER A 23 -18.57 -0.24 -14.24
N ASP A 24 -17.26 -0.42 -14.46
CA ASP A 24 -16.25 0.48 -13.89
C ASP A 24 -16.08 1.74 -14.72
N SER A 25 -16.30 1.66 -16.05
CA SER A 25 -16.32 2.83 -16.94
C SER A 25 -17.50 3.78 -16.66
N ILE A 26 -18.62 3.25 -16.16
CA ILE A 26 -19.81 4.06 -15.82
C ILE A 26 -19.56 4.82 -14.52
N ASN A 27 -18.90 4.18 -13.55
CA ASN A 27 -18.52 4.83 -12.29
C ASN A 27 -17.41 5.87 -12.49
N LEU A 28 -16.41 5.60 -13.33
CA LEU A 28 -15.33 6.56 -13.63
C LEU A 28 -15.89 7.82 -14.32
N LYS A 29 -16.73 7.66 -15.35
CA LYS A 29 -17.39 8.79 -16.03
C LYS A 29 -18.28 9.60 -15.09
N ARG A 30 -18.98 8.95 -14.18
CA ARG A 30 -19.80 9.63 -13.17
C ARG A 30 -18.95 10.40 -12.15
N ILE A 31 -17.75 9.93 -11.84
CA ILE A 31 -16.80 10.62 -10.95
C ILE A 31 -16.16 11.80 -11.67
N GLU A 32 -15.75 11.65 -12.93
CA GLU A 32 -15.24 12.76 -13.76
C GLU A 32 -16.27 13.87 -13.90
N GLN A 33 -17.53 13.53 -14.19
CA GLN A 33 -18.63 14.50 -14.25
C GLN A 33 -18.85 15.23 -12.92
N LYS A 34 -18.74 14.53 -11.78
CA LYS A 34 -18.84 15.17 -10.46
C LYS A 34 -17.66 16.10 -10.18
N PHE A 35 -16.47 15.74 -10.66
CA PHE A 35 -15.27 16.56 -10.50
C PHE A 35 -15.34 17.84 -11.35
N GLU A 36 -15.81 17.74 -12.60
CA GLU A 36 -16.06 18.91 -13.45
C GLU A 36 -17.10 19.85 -12.82
N ILE A 37 -18.20 19.31 -12.29
CA ILE A 37 -19.22 20.11 -11.58
C ILE A 37 -18.63 20.79 -10.35
N LEU A 38 -17.80 20.10 -9.56
CA LEU A 38 -17.13 20.67 -8.38
C LEU A 38 -16.11 21.74 -8.76
N GLU A 39 -15.37 21.55 -9.85
CA GLU A 39 -14.40 22.53 -10.34
C GLU A 39 -15.10 23.81 -10.83
N ASP A 40 -16.24 23.66 -11.52
CA ASP A 40 -17.06 24.78 -11.97
C ASP A 40 -17.72 25.51 -10.79
N GLN A 41 -18.22 24.78 -9.80
CA GLN A 41 -18.72 25.37 -8.54
C GLN A 41 -17.61 26.12 -7.79
N LEU A 42 -16.38 25.60 -7.76
CA LEU A 42 -15.25 26.26 -7.12
C LEU A 42 -14.79 27.52 -7.89
N LYS A 43 -14.84 27.49 -9.23
CA LYS A 43 -14.60 28.67 -10.07
C LYS A 43 -15.68 29.73 -9.85
N GLU A 44 -16.93 29.33 -9.72
CA GLU A 44 -18.06 30.20 -9.41
C GLU A 44 -17.89 30.85 -8.03
N VAL A 45 -17.56 30.09 -7.00
CA VAL A 45 -17.27 30.64 -5.65
C VAL A 45 -16.09 31.62 -5.67
N ARG A 46 -15.00 31.33 -6.41
CA ARG A 46 -13.87 32.26 -6.54
C ARG A 46 -14.24 33.53 -7.30
N ARG A 47 -15.07 33.42 -8.34
CA ARG A 47 -15.61 34.57 -9.09
C ARG A 47 -16.50 35.41 -8.19
N ASP A 48 -17.31 34.77 -7.36
CA ASP A 48 -18.22 35.43 -6.43
C ASP A 48 -17.47 36.10 -5.26
N GLU A 49 -16.37 35.51 -4.76
CA GLU A 49 -15.47 36.20 -3.81
C GLU A 49 -14.80 37.44 -4.43
N LEU A 50 -14.44 37.38 -5.72
CA LEU A 50 -13.86 38.51 -6.44
C LEU A 50 -14.89 39.61 -6.69
N ASN A 51 -16.10 39.23 -7.11
CA ASN A 51 -17.24 40.14 -7.28
C ASN A 51 -17.63 40.78 -5.95
N TYR A 52 -17.66 40.02 -4.85
CA TYR A 52 -17.97 40.54 -3.52
C TYR A 52 -16.92 41.56 -3.06
N LYS A 53 -15.63 41.32 -3.32
CA LYS A 53 -14.58 42.32 -3.04
C LYS A 53 -14.75 43.59 -3.87
N LEU A 54 -15.02 43.45 -5.17
CA LEU A 54 -15.30 44.56 -6.07
C LEU A 54 -16.54 45.35 -5.63
N GLU A 55 -17.64 44.67 -5.31
CA GLU A 55 -18.87 45.30 -4.80
C GLU A 55 -18.62 45.97 -3.45
N LYS A 56 -17.84 45.36 -2.56
CA LYS A 56 -17.47 45.97 -1.28
C LYS A 56 -16.63 47.22 -1.46
N ASP A 57 -15.65 47.21 -2.35
CA ASP A 57 -14.79 48.35 -2.63
C ASP A 57 -15.57 49.46 -3.35
N LEU A 58 -16.44 49.11 -4.31
CA LEU A 58 -17.36 50.03 -4.98
C LEU A 58 -18.38 50.64 -4.02
N LEU A 59 -18.95 49.84 -3.10
CA LEU A 59 -19.85 50.34 -2.06
C LEU A 59 -19.11 51.26 -1.12
N LYS A 60 -17.90 50.91 -0.68
CA LYS A 60 -17.08 51.77 0.19
C LYS A 60 -16.77 53.11 -0.48
N GLU A 61 -16.34 53.09 -1.74
CA GLU A 61 -16.05 54.30 -2.51
C GLU A 61 -17.33 55.12 -2.76
N THR A 62 -18.44 54.47 -3.08
CA THR A 62 -19.75 55.12 -3.26
C THR A 62 -20.27 55.71 -1.94
N TYR A 63 -20.09 55.03 -0.81
CA TYR A 63 -20.48 55.51 0.51
C TYR A 63 -19.58 56.67 0.99
N GLU A 64 -18.26 56.62 0.78
CA GLU A 64 -17.36 57.72 1.14
C GLU A 64 -17.63 58.97 0.28
N ASN A 65 -17.87 58.79 -1.02
CA ASN A 65 -18.21 59.89 -1.93
C ASN A 65 -19.62 60.44 -1.67
N ASN A 66 -20.59 59.57 -1.34
CA ASN A 66 -21.92 59.99 -0.91
C ASN A 66 -21.91 60.62 0.47
N PHE A 67 -21.05 60.23 1.41
CA PHE A 67 -21.00 60.86 2.73
C PHE A 67 -20.57 62.33 2.63
N ASN A 68 -19.58 62.63 1.78
CA ASN A 68 -19.17 64.01 1.48
C ASN A 68 -20.30 64.80 0.81
N ASN A 69 -20.99 64.21 -0.18
CA ASN A 69 -22.13 64.85 -0.84
C ASN A 69 -23.33 65.03 0.10
N ILE A 70 -23.62 64.06 0.95
CA ILE A 70 -24.68 64.10 1.97
C ILE A 70 -24.34 65.15 3.03
N SER A 71 -23.08 65.26 3.47
CA SER A 71 -22.66 66.29 4.42
C SER A 71 -22.76 67.70 3.83
N LEU A 72 -22.46 67.85 2.53
CA LEU A 72 -22.63 69.11 1.79
C LEU A 72 -24.11 69.46 1.60
N ILE A 73 -24.95 68.49 1.25
CA ILE A 73 -26.41 68.64 1.16
C ILE A 73 -27.01 68.94 2.53
N ILE A 74 -26.59 68.27 3.60
CA ILE A 74 -27.03 68.55 4.97
C ILE A 74 -26.62 69.95 5.40
N THR A 75 -25.41 70.40 5.05
CA THR A 75 -24.95 71.77 5.33
C THR A 75 -25.77 72.79 4.54
N PHE A 76 -26.13 72.50 3.30
CA PHE A 76 -27.00 73.34 2.47
C PHE A 76 -28.43 73.37 3.01
N ILE A 77 -28.96 72.21 3.40
CA ILE A 77 -30.28 72.04 4.03
C ILE A 77 -30.32 72.74 5.38
N LEU A 78 -29.31 72.62 6.24
CA LEU A 78 -29.20 73.34 7.51
C LEU A 78 -29.03 74.85 7.31
N GLY A 79 -28.33 75.28 6.25
CA GLY A 79 -28.29 76.69 5.85
C GLY A 79 -29.67 77.21 5.43
N ILE A 80 -30.42 76.43 4.66
CA ILE A 80 -31.80 76.74 4.24
C ILE A 80 -32.78 76.67 5.43
N PHE A 81 -32.65 75.70 6.32
CA PHE A 81 -33.48 75.57 7.53
C PHE A 81 -33.09 76.55 8.63
N GLY A 82 -31.86 77.06 8.65
CA GLY A 82 -31.49 78.22 9.48
C GLY A 82 -32.24 79.48 9.03
N ILE A 83 -32.47 79.62 7.73
CA ILE A 83 -33.25 80.72 7.12
C ILE A 83 -34.77 80.46 7.26
N LEU A 84 -35.24 79.22 7.12
CA LEU A 84 -36.67 78.85 7.23
C LEU A 84 -37.14 78.61 8.67
N GLY A 85 -36.24 78.32 9.61
CA GLY A 85 -36.52 78.26 11.04
C GLY A 85 -36.94 79.62 11.62
N PHE A 86 -36.56 80.71 10.94
CA PHE A 86 -37.09 82.05 11.18
C PHE A 86 -38.58 82.19 10.80
N VAL A 87 -39.13 81.26 9.99
CA VAL A 87 -40.49 81.32 9.41
C VAL A 87 -41.43 80.23 9.95
N GLY A 88 -41.02 79.48 10.99
CA GLY A 88 -41.97 78.73 11.84
C GLY A 88 -42.66 77.54 11.19
N ILE A 89 -41.87 76.55 10.72
CA ILE A 89 -42.40 75.26 10.26
C ILE A 89 -41.76 74.12 11.08
N ARG A 90 -42.62 73.41 11.83
CA ARG A 90 -42.35 72.22 12.68
C ARG A 90 -41.43 72.41 13.90
N ASP A 91 -41.83 71.82 15.02
CA ASP A 91 -41.09 71.82 16.28
C ASP A 91 -39.74 71.10 16.10
N ILE A 92 -38.67 71.88 16.05
CA ILE A 92 -37.27 71.43 15.88
C ILE A 92 -36.92 70.30 16.88
N ASN A 93 -37.59 70.26 18.04
CA ASN A 93 -37.38 69.22 19.04
C ASN A 93 -37.92 67.83 18.66
N SER A 94 -38.96 67.72 17.81
CA SER A 94 -39.43 66.42 17.33
C SER A 94 -38.46 65.82 16.31
N ILE A 95 -37.98 66.65 15.38
CA ILE A 95 -36.97 66.26 14.36
C ILE A 95 -35.68 65.82 15.04
N LYS A 96 -35.22 66.55 16.06
CA LYS A 96 -34.04 66.17 16.86
C LYS A 96 -34.22 64.81 17.56
N ARG A 97 -35.42 64.52 18.09
CA ARG A 97 -35.71 63.23 18.75
C ARG A 97 -35.75 62.07 17.76
N GLU A 98 -36.39 62.26 16.61
CA GLU A 98 -36.41 61.26 15.52
C GLU A 98 -34.98 60.99 15.01
N TYR A 99 -34.19 62.04 14.77
CA TYR A 99 -32.80 61.90 14.36
C TYR A 99 -31.93 61.16 15.38
N MET A 100 -32.07 61.47 16.68
CA MET A 100 -31.34 60.75 17.74
C MET A 100 -31.77 59.28 17.85
N SER A 101 -33.04 58.97 17.59
CA SER A 101 -33.56 57.61 17.52
C SER A 101 -32.97 56.84 16.33
N GLU A 102 -32.97 57.44 15.14
CA GLU A 102 -32.35 56.87 13.94
C GLU A 102 -30.85 56.64 14.13
N LEU A 103 -30.13 57.59 14.73
CA LEU A 103 -28.70 57.46 15.03
C LEU A 103 -28.44 56.29 16.00
N THR A 104 -29.32 56.10 16.98
CA THR A 104 -29.24 54.97 17.92
C THR A 104 -29.50 53.65 17.19
N ASN A 105 -30.50 53.59 16.32
CA ASN A 105 -30.80 52.41 15.50
C ASN A 105 -29.65 52.07 14.54
N LEU A 106 -29.05 53.07 13.89
CA LEU A 106 -27.87 52.88 13.05
C LEU A 106 -26.68 52.35 13.83
N LYS A 107 -26.45 52.85 15.05
CA LYS A 107 -25.38 52.34 15.92
C LYS A 107 -25.64 50.89 16.35
N ASN A 108 -26.88 50.54 16.64
CA ASN A 108 -27.26 49.15 16.96
C ASN A 108 -27.07 48.23 15.75
N LEU A 109 -27.48 48.66 14.56
CA LEU A 109 -27.27 47.93 13.31
C LEU A 109 -25.78 47.73 13.01
N GLN A 110 -24.96 48.76 13.22
CA GLN A 110 -23.51 48.67 13.08
C GLN A 110 -22.91 47.62 14.01
N ASN A 111 -23.36 47.58 15.27
CA ASN A 111 -22.91 46.57 16.24
C ASN A 111 -23.34 45.15 15.85
N GLU A 112 -24.57 44.98 15.36
CA GLU A 112 -25.07 43.69 14.87
C GLU A 112 -24.27 43.20 13.66
N ILE A 113 -24.02 44.09 12.69
CA ILE A 113 -23.20 43.80 11.51
C ILE A 113 -21.78 43.42 11.94
N ALA A 114 -21.15 44.16 12.86
CA ALA A 114 -19.82 43.84 13.36
C ALA A 114 -19.76 42.46 14.05
N THR A 115 -20.82 42.09 14.78
CA THR A 115 -20.94 40.78 15.42
C THR A 115 -21.07 39.68 14.39
N LYS A 116 -21.96 39.84 13.40
CA LYS A 116 -22.13 38.87 12.30
C LYS A 116 -20.88 38.70 11.45
N PHE A 117 -20.12 39.77 11.20
CA PHE A 117 -18.84 39.67 10.52
C PHE A 117 -17.83 38.86 11.33
N LYS A 118 -17.76 39.07 12.64
CA LYS A 118 -16.87 38.29 13.52
C LYS A 118 -17.27 36.80 13.56
N GLU A 119 -18.57 36.51 13.63
CA GLU A 119 -19.09 35.14 13.56
C GLU A 119 -18.77 34.49 12.21
N PHE A 120 -18.97 35.22 11.11
CA PHE A 120 -18.63 34.78 9.76
C PHE A 120 -17.14 34.47 9.62
N ASP A 121 -16.25 35.34 10.09
CA ASP A 121 -14.81 35.12 10.05
C ASP A 121 -14.41 33.86 10.84
N THR A 122 -15.03 33.66 12.01
CA THR A 122 -14.80 32.47 12.84
C THR A 122 -15.29 31.18 12.14
N SER A 123 -16.47 31.23 11.52
CA SER A 123 -17.01 30.11 10.74
C SER A 123 -16.16 29.81 9.52
N LYS A 124 -15.69 30.83 8.80
CA LYS A 124 -14.80 30.67 7.65
C LYS A 124 -13.51 29.97 8.05
N GLU A 125 -12.86 30.41 9.11
CA GLU A 125 -11.64 29.78 9.62
C GLU A 125 -11.87 28.31 10.00
N LYS A 126 -13.02 28.02 10.63
CA LYS A 126 -13.40 26.64 10.95
C LYS A 126 -13.55 25.78 9.69
N TYR A 127 -14.27 26.26 8.68
CA TYR A 127 -14.43 25.52 7.43
C TYR A 127 -13.12 25.34 6.66
N ASP A 128 -12.24 26.35 6.66
CA ASP A 128 -10.91 26.25 6.04
C ASP A 128 -10.06 25.17 6.74
N ASN A 129 -10.16 25.03 8.05
CA ASN A 129 -9.48 23.98 8.81
C ASN A 129 -10.09 22.59 8.53
N GLU A 130 -11.41 22.45 8.57
CA GLU A 130 -12.11 21.19 8.22
C GLU A 130 -11.75 20.74 6.79
N LEU A 131 -11.70 21.66 5.83
CA LEU A 131 -11.32 21.35 4.46
C LEU A 131 -9.87 20.84 4.35
N ARG A 132 -8.93 21.44 5.09
CA ARG A 132 -7.53 20.97 5.12
C ARG A 132 -7.43 19.56 5.69
N GLU A 133 -8.16 19.26 6.76
CA GLU A 133 -8.19 17.92 7.37
C GLU A 133 -8.75 16.88 6.40
N ILE A 134 -9.82 17.21 5.68
CA ILE A 134 -10.42 16.34 4.66
C ILE A 134 -9.42 16.08 3.53
N LEU A 135 -8.72 17.10 3.04
CA LEU A 135 -7.73 16.95 1.98
C LEU A 135 -6.56 16.06 2.40
N GLN A 136 -6.03 16.26 3.61
CA GLN A 136 -4.97 15.42 4.15
C GLN A 136 -5.43 13.98 4.31
N THR A 137 -6.62 13.77 4.88
CA THR A 137 -7.21 12.43 5.06
C THR A 137 -7.39 11.72 3.73
N ASN A 138 -7.88 12.43 2.71
CA ASN A 138 -8.03 11.88 1.36
C ASN A 138 -6.68 11.50 0.74
N GLU A 139 -5.64 12.32 0.92
CA GLU A 139 -4.30 11.98 0.43
C GLU A 139 -3.74 10.72 1.10
N GLU A 140 -3.89 10.59 2.42
CA GLU A 140 -3.48 9.41 3.17
C GLU A 140 -4.26 8.16 2.75
N GLN A 141 -5.57 8.28 2.55
CA GLN A 141 -6.41 7.18 2.07
C GLN A 141 -6.02 6.75 0.66
N ASN A 142 -5.76 7.70 -0.24
CA ASN A 142 -5.30 7.41 -1.61
C ASN A 142 -3.97 6.66 -1.60
N LYS A 143 -3.02 7.04 -0.73
CA LYS A 143 -1.75 6.30 -0.55
C LYS A 143 -2.01 4.86 -0.07
N LYS A 144 -2.89 4.68 0.93
CA LYS A 144 -3.24 3.34 1.45
C LYS A 144 -3.91 2.45 0.39
N ILE A 145 -4.88 3.00 -0.36
CA ILE A 145 -5.52 2.28 -1.47
C ILE A 145 -4.47 1.86 -2.49
N LYS A 146 -3.55 2.78 -2.84
CA LYS A 146 -2.50 2.46 -3.82
C LYS A 146 -1.57 1.34 -3.35
N VAL A 147 -1.20 1.34 -2.07
CA VAL A 147 -0.40 0.26 -1.48
C VAL A 147 -1.15 -1.07 -1.53
N LEU A 148 -2.46 -1.10 -1.27
CA LEU A 148 -3.26 -2.33 -1.36
C LEU A 148 -3.29 -2.89 -2.80
N GLU A 149 -3.55 -2.03 -3.81
CA GLU A 149 -3.49 -2.44 -5.21
C GLU A 149 -2.13 -3.04 -5.58
N LEU A 150 -1.05 -2.42 -5.11
CA LEU A 150 0.31 -2.91 -5.34
C LEU A 150 0.54 -4.26 -4.66
N LYS A 151 0.07 -4.46 -3.42
CA LYS A 151 0.16 -5.75 -2.71
C LYS A 151 -0.53 -6.88 -3.48
N GLU A 152 -1.71 -6.62 -4.03
CA GLU A 152 -2.43 -7.59 -4.86
C GLU A 152 -1.65 -7.92 -6.14
N LYS A 153 -1.13 -6.89 -6.83
CA LYS A 153 -0.33 -7.08 -8.04
C LYS A 153 0.94 -7.87 -7.78
N ILE A 154 1.68 -7.54 -6.71
CA ILE A 154 2.88 -8.27 -6.27
C ILE A 154 2.54 -9.73 -6.01
N SER A 155 1.44 -9.99 -5.30
CA SER A 155 1.00 -11.36 -4.99
C SER A 155 0.64 -12.15 -6.25
N SER A 156 0.03 -11.52 -7.25
CA SER A 156 -0.24 -12.17 -8.56
C SER A 156 1.06 -12.51 -9.28
N LEU A 157 1.99 -11.55 -9.38
CA LEU A 157 3.27 -11.75 -10.05
C LEU A 157 4.11 -12.85 -9.40
N ILE A 158 4.12 -12.93 -8.06
CA ILE A 158 4.79 -14.02 -7.33
C ILE A 158 4.18 -15.38 -7.70
N LYS A 159 2.85 -15.49 -7.77
CA LYS A 159 2.16 -16.73 -8.18
C LYS A 159 2.50 -17.13 -9.63
N GLU A 160 2.65 -16.14 -10.50
CA GLU A 160 3.07 -16.31 -11.90
C GLU A 160 4.59 -16.55 -12.04
N LYS A 161 5.35 -16.52 -10.92
CA LYS A 161 6.82 -16.64 -10.87
C LYS A 161 7.57 -15.52 -11.59
N GLU A 162 6.92 -14.38 -11.78
CA GLU A 162 7.46 -13.16 -12.39
C GLU A 162 8.21 -12.30 -11.36
N TYR A 163 9.29 -12.85 -10.79
CA TYR A 163 9.98 -12.28 -9.62
C TYR A 163 10.61 -10.91 -9.86
N PHE A 164 11.17 -10.68 -11.05
CA PHE A 164 11.76 -9.39 -11.38
C PHE A 164 10.71 -8.28 -11.36
N SER A 165 9.60 -8.49 -12.05
CA SER A 165 8.46 -7.56 -12.05
C SER A 165 7.89 -7.39 -10.63
N ALA A 166 7.75 -8.48 -9.88
CA ALA A 166 7.27 -8.41 -8.50
C ALA A 166 8.19 -7.54 -7.61
N LEU A 167 9.51 -7.64 -7.79
CA LEU A 167 10.48 -6.84 -7.04
C LEU A 167 10.36 -5.35 -7.35
N GLU A 168 10.19 -4.97 -8.62
CA GLU A 168 9.98 -3.59 -9.05
C GLU A 168 8.73 -2.99 -8.38
N PHE A 169 7.60 -3.69 -8.44
CA PHE A 169 6.37 -3.25 -7.77
C PHE A 169 6.51 -3.22 -6.23
N CYS A 170 7.25 -4.16 -5.64
CA CYS A 170 7.58 -4.15 -4.21
C CYS A 170 8.35 -2.88 -3.82
N ASN A 171 9.34 -2.47 -4.61
CA ASN A 171 10.12 -1.27 -4.35
C ASN A 171 9.24 -0.01 -4.40
N VAL A 172 8.39 0.13 -5.44
CA VAL A 172 7.43 1.23 -5.55
C VAL A 172 6.45 1.26 -4.36
N ALA A 173 5.96 0.09 -3.92
CA ALA A 173 5.05 0.02 -2.79
C ALA A 173 5.74 0.43 -1.47
N LEU A 174 7.01 0.10 -1.30
CA LEU A 174 7.83 0.50 -0.15
C LEU A 174 8.20 1.98 -0.18
N GLU A 175 8.25 2.64 -1.34
CA GLU A 175 8.38 4.11 -1.39
C GLU A 175 7.14 4.81 -0.80
N LEU A 176 5.95 4.20 -0.93
CA LEU A 176 4.71 4.70 -0.34
C LEU A 176 4.51 4.27 1.12
N SER A 177 5.06 3.12 1.50
CA SER A 177 4.96 2.56 2.86
C SER A 177 6.25 1.80 3.23
N ASN A 178 7.25 2.55 3.65
CA ASN A 178 8.63 2.09 3.86
C ASN A 178 8.81 0.99 4.93
N GLU A 179 7.89 0.91 5.89
CA GLU A 179 7.95 -0.03 7.01
C GLU A 179 6.85 -1.10 6.99
N ASP A 180 6.16 -1.27 5.86
CA ASP A 180 5.12 -2.27 5.74
C ASP A 180 5.71 -3.69 5.83
N THR A 181 5.43 -4.38 6.94
CA THR A 181 5.94 -5.73 7.24
C THR A 181 5.60 -6.73 6.14
N PHE A 182 4.41 -6.65 5.54
CA PHE A 182 4.01 -7.55 4.46
C PHE A 182 4.88 -7.30 3.22
N LEU A 183 5.05 -6.04 2.79
CA LEU A 183 5.87 -5.72 1.62
C LEU A 183 7.34 -6.10 1.82
N LEU A 184 7.89 -5.89 3.02
CA LEU A 184 9.25 -6.30 3.35
C LEU A 184 9.40 -7.83 3.34
N ASN A 185 8.42 -8.57 3.88
CA ASN A 185 8.40 -10.03 3.83
C ASN A 185 8.35 -10.55 2.38
N GLN A 186 7.47 -9.96 1.54
CA GLN A 186 7.40 -10.32 0.12
C GLN A 186 8.72 -9.99 -0.60
N LYS A 187 9.32 -8.83 -0.33
CA LYS A 187 10.62 -8.45 -0.92
C LYS A 187 11.73 -9.42 -0.54
N ALA A 188 11.80 -9.86 0.72
CA ALA A 188 12.76 -10.84 1.16
C ALA A 188 12.53 -12.20 0.44
N SER A 189 11.30 -12.70 0.43
CA SER A 189 10.95 -13.93 -0.29
C SER A 189 11.28 -13.86 -1.79
N ILE A 190 10.96 -12.75 -2.46
CA ILE A 190 11.33 -12.54 -3.87
C ILE A 190 12.85 -12.59 -4.05
N ASN A 191 13.62 -11.94 -3.17
CA ASN A 191 15.08 -11.99 -3.22
C ASN A 191 15.61 -13.42 -3.02
N ALA A 192 15.04 -14.21 -2.11
CA ALA A 192 15.39 -15.62 -1.95
C ALA A 192 15.11 -16.43 -3.22
N ARG A 193 13.94 -16.24 -3.85
CA ARG A 193 13.55 -16.88 -5.12
C ARG A 193 14.47 -16.48 -6.28
N MET A 194 14.99 -15.25 -6.25
CA MET A 194 16.00 -14.75 -7.18
C MET A 194 17.44 -15.11 -6.79
N ARG A 195 17.63 -15.85 -5.69
CA ARG A 195 18.93 -16.30 -5.12
C ARG A 195 19.81 -15.15 -4.61
N ASN A 196 19.22 -13.99 -4.37
CA ASN A 196 19.83 -12.89 -3.63
C ASN A 196 19.73 -13.15 -2.13
N TYR A 197 20.30 -14.28 -1.66
CA TYR A 197 20.11 -14.74 -0.29
C TYR A 197 20.64 -13.76 0.74
N LYS A 198 21.77 -13.09 0.49
CA LYS A 198 22.34 -12.09 1.39
C LYS A 198 21.35 -10.94 1.70
N ASP A 199 20.70 -10.42 0.67
CA ASP A 199 19.70 -9.36 0.82
C ASP A 199 18.45 -9.88 1.53
N SER A 200 18.02 -11.11 1.19
CA SER A 200 16.89 -11.76 1.87
C SER A 200 17.16 -11.97 3.36
N VAL A 201 18.34 -12.46 3.75
CA VAL A 201 18.76 -12.62 5.16
C VAL A 201 18.72 -11.26 5.84
N SER A 202 19.34 -10.23 5.24
CA SER A 202 19.38 -8.89 5.84
C SER A 202 17.98 -8.33 6.13
N ILE A 203 17.02 -8.50 5.20
CA ILE A 203 15.66 -8.04 5.38
C ILE A 203 14.94 -8.86 6.45
N TYR A 204 15.03 -10.19 6.42
CA TYR A 204 14.38 -11.04 7.42
C TYR A 204 14.94 -10.84 8.83
N SER A 205 16.25 -10.65 8.99
CA SER A 205 16.84 -10.33 10.29
C SER A 205 16.28 -9.03 10.86
N LYS A 206 16.17 -7.97 10.04
CA LYS A 206 15.55 -6.70 10.46
C LYS A 206 14.07 -6.84 10.81
N LEU A 207 13.35 -7.69 10.09
CA LEU A 207 11.95 -7.98 10.39
C LEU A 207 11.81 -8.73 11.72
N LEU A 208 12.70 -9.68 11.99
CA LEU A 208 12.73 -10.43 13.24
C LEU A 208 13.11 -9.54 14.44
N GLU A 209 14.00 -8.56 14.25
CA GLU A 209 14.29 -7.55 15.28
C GLU A 209 13.05 -6.72 15.67
N LYS A 210 12.15 -6.44 14.71
CA LYS A 210 10.91 -5.69 14.94
C LYS A 210 9.81 -6.55 15.56
N ASP A 211 9.72 -7.82 15.18
CA ASP A 211 8.75 -8.79 15.71
C ASP A 211 9.42 -10.16 15.87
N SER A 212 9.99 -10.38 17.06
CA SER A 212 10.77 -11.57 17.38
C SER A 212 9.93 -12.84 17.55
N THR A 213 8.61 -12.73 17.52
CA THR A 213 7.68 -13.85 17.71
C THR A 213 6.97 -14.29 16.44
N ASN A 214 7.30 -13.67 15.31
CA ASN A 214 6.66 -13.97 14.05
C ASN A 214 7.17 -15.28 13.44
N ASN A 215 6.40 -16.35 13.64
CA ASN A 215 6.75 -17.68 13.14
C ASN A 215 7.03 -17.70 11.63
N VAL A 216 6.31 -16.90 10.82
CA VAL A 216 6.51 -16.87 9.36
C VAL A 216 7.90 -16.32 9.02
N ILE A 217 8.31 -15.24 9.67
CA ILE A 217 9.64 -14.66 9.49
C ILE A 217 10.72 -15.64 9.96
N ILE A 218 10.51 -16.33 11.09
CA ILE A 218 11.46 -17.32 11.63
C ILE A 218 11.64 -18.49 10.65
N TYR A 219 10.56 -19.05 10.09
CA TYR A 219 10.65 -20.13 9.11
C TYR A 219 11.37 -19.68 7.83
N ASN A 220 11.03 -18.50 7.31
CA ASN A 220 11.63 -18.01 6.08
C ASN A 220 13.10 -17.64 6.28
N LEU A 221 13.44 -17.04 7.42
CA LEU A 221 14.83 -16.74 7.76
C LEU A 221 15.66 -18.02 7.89
N SER A 222 15.15 -19.04 8.57
CA SER A 222 15.88 -20.30 8.74
C SER A 222 16.12 -21.00 7.40
N GLU A 223 15.13 -21.03 6.51
CA GLU A 223 15.30 -21.58 5.16
C GLU A 223 16.38 -20.81 4.39
N VAL A 224 16.29 -19.48 4.37
CA VAL A 224 17.24 -18.65 3.61
C VAL A 224 18.65 -18.72 4.20
N LEU A 225 18.81 -18.75 5.52
CA LEU A 225 20.11 -18.96 6.17
C LEU A 225 20.73 -20.29 5.72
N LEU A 226 19.94 -21.36 5.70
CA LEU A 226 20.38 -22.66 5.23
C LEU A 226 20.78 -22.64 3.75
N LEU A 227 19.96 -22.05 2.88
CA LEU A 227 20.27 -21.91 1.44
C LEU A 227 21.48 -21.01 1.18
N ASN A 228 21.71 -20.01 2.04
CA ASN A 228 22.90 -19.15 2.00
C ASN A 228 24.14 -19.80 2.64
N ARG A 229 24.05 -21.07 3.09
CA ARG A 229 25.12 -21.82 3.77
C ARG A 229 25.61 -21.16 5.07
N GLN A 230 24.76 -20.40 5.74
CA GLN A 230 25.02 -19.83 7.07
C GLN A 230 24.57 -20.81 8.16
N ARG A 231 25.29 -21.93 8.26
CA ARG A 231 24.89 -23.08 9.10
C ARG A 231 24.81 -22.75 10.58
N GLU A 232 25.78 -22.02 11.11
CA GLU A 232 25.82 -21.66 12.54
C GLU A 232 24.60 -20.80 12.94
N ASP A 233 24.27 -19.81 12.13
CA ASP A 233 23.10 -18.94 12.35
C ASP A 233 21.79 -19.73 12.24
N TYR A 234 21.68 -20.62 11.25
CA TYR A 234 20.54 -21.52 11.10
C TYR A 234 20.37 -22.42 12.33
N GLU A 235 21.43 -23.10 12.78
CA GLU A 235 21.38 -24.01 13.92
C GLU A 235 20.97 -23.29 15.20
N LYS A 236 21.45 -22.06 15.40
CA LYS A 236 21.03 -21.18 16.50
C LYS A 236 19.52 -20.92 16.47
N ILE A 237 18.97 -20.52 15.32
CA ILE A 237 17.52 -20.28 15.17
C ILE A 237 16.70 -21.55 15.43
N ILE A 238 17.16 -22.71 14.95
CA ILE A 238 16.46 -23.97 15.21
C ILE A 238 16.45 -24.32 16.70
N GLU A 239 17.56 -24.13 17.41
CA GLU A 239 17.63 -24.44 18.84
C GLU A 239 16.76 -23.47 19.67
N GLU A 240 16.83 -22.16 19.38
CA GLU A 240 16.01 -21.14 20.04
C GLU A 240 14.50 -21.38 19.84
N HIS A 241 14.10 -21.96 18.71
CA HIS A 241 12.69 -22.17 18.34
C HIS A 241 12.31 -23.65 18.16
N LYS A 242 13.00 -24.56 18.85
CA LYS A 242 12.88 -26.01 18.64
C LYS A 242 11.45 -26.56 18.69
N GLU A 243 10.65 -26.11 19.66
CA GLU A 243 9.25 -26.55 19.81
C GLU A 243 8.37 -26.09 18.65
N MET A 244 8.67 -24.93 18.06
CA MET A 244 7.97 -24.43 16.89
C MET A 244 8.24 -25.32 15.67
N PHE A 245 9.51 -25.63 15.42
CA PHE A 245 9.91 -26.46 14.29
C PHE A 245 9.43 -27.92 14.43
N SER A 246 9.39 -28.48 15.64
CA SER A 246 8.90 -29.84 15.86
C SER A 246 7.40 -30.01 15.57
N LYS A 247 6.60 -28.94 15.72
CA LYS A 247 5.17 -28.94 15.39
C LYS A 247 4.90 -28.62 13.92
N LYS A 248 5.82 -27.93 13.24
CA LYS A 248 5.64 -27.50 11.86
C LYS A 248 5.64 -28.70 10.92
N ILE A 249 4.48 -28.96 10.31
CA ILE A 249 4.26 -30.11 9.41
C ILE A 249 4.64 -31.43 10.13
N ASP A 250 4.26 -31.56 11.41
CA ASP A 250 4.58 -32.72 12.25
C ASP A 250 6.09 -33.04 12.30
N GLY A 251 6.93 -32.00 12.26
CA GLY A 251 8.40 -32.12 12.29
C GLY A 251 9.03 -32.40 10.92
N LYS A 252 8.25 -32.63 9.87
CA LYS A 252 8.76 -32.92 8.53
C LYS A 252 9.57 -31.77 7.92
N LEU A 253 9.38 -30.53 8.38
CA LEU A 253 10.21 -29.41 7.92
C LEU A 253 11.69 -29.59 8.28
N LEU A 254 11.97 -30.06 9.50
CA LEU A 254 13.36 -30.34 9.92
C LEU A 254 13.96 -31.51 9.13
N GLU A 255 13.14 -32.48 8.75
CA GLU A 255 13.57 -33.56 7.85
C GLU A 255 13.93 -33.03 6.46
N ILE A 256 13.17 -32.08 5.91
CA ILE A 256 13.51 -31.44 4.64
C ILE A 256 14.84 -30.69 4.76
N TYR A 257 15.03 -29.94 5.85
CA TYR A 257 16.28 -29.22 6.08
C TYR A 257 17.47 -30.18 6.24
N SER A 258 17.29 -31.36 6.86
CA SER A 258 18.37 -32.35 6.97
C SER A 258 18.79 -32.91 5.61
N ILE A 259 17.88 -33.01 4.63
CA ILE A 259 18.22 -33.37 3.24
C ILE A 259 19.12 -32.30 2.62
N VAL A 260 18.79 -31.02 2.81
CA VAL A 260 19.59 -29.90 2.29
C VAL A 260 20.98 -29.87 2.96
N ILE A 261 21.06 -30.13 4.26
CA ILE A 261 22.34 -30.24 4.99
C ILE A 261 23.16 -31.43 4.49
N ALA A 262 22.57 -32.61 4.35
CA ALA A 262 23.25 -33.80 3.84
C ALA A 262 23.77 -33.58 2.41
N TYR A 263 23.00 -32.86 1.58
CA TYR A 263 23.43 -32.40 0.26
C TYR A 263 24.64 -31.47 0.34
N GLN A 264 24.58 -30.43 1.17
CA GLN A 264 25.68 -29.46 1.35
C GLN A 264 26.97 -30.12 1.85
N ASP A 265 26.83 -31.10 2.75
CA ASP A 265 27.93 -31.88 3.34
C ASP A 265 28.42 -33.02 2.42
N LYS A 266 27.80 -33.21 1.24
CA LYS A 266 28.09 -34.30 0.29
C LYS A 266 27.96 -35.71 0.89
N GLN A 267 27.00 -35.89 1.81
CA GLN A 267 26.74 -37.16 2.49
C GLN A 267 25.77 -38.02 1.67
N ILE A 268 26.25 -38.59 0.56
CA ILE A 268 25.46 -39.41 -0.36
C ILE A 268 24.73 -40.55 0.37
N ASP A 269 25.42 -41.25 1.28
CA ASP A 269 24.84 -42.40 1.96
C ASP A 269 23.65 -42.01 2.82
N LYS A 270 23.70 -40.85 3.49
CA LYS A 270 22.56 -40.32 4.25
C LYS A 270 21.40 -39.93 3.34
N LEU A 271 21.68 -39.35 2.16
CA LEU A 271 20.63 -39.05 1.19
C LEU A 271 19.95 -40.33 0.69
N LYS A 272 20.72 -41.39 0.42
CA LYS A 272 20.19 -42.71 0.02
C LYS A 272 19.35 -43.34 1.14
N GLU A 273 19.88 -43.37 2.36
CA GLU A 273 19.18 -43.89 3.54
C GLU A 273 17.86 -43.17 3.76
N TYR A 274 17.88 -41.83 3.72
CA TYR A 274 16.66 -41.02 3.82
C TYR A 274 15.65 -41.42 2.74
N SER A 275 16.10 -41.52 1.49
CA SER A 275 15.24 -41.87 0.35
C SER A 275 14.53 -43.21 0.56
N ILE A 276 15.28 -44.24 0.96
CA ILE A 276 14.74 -45.59 1.18
C ILE A 276 13.75 -45.58 2.35
N SER A 277 14.06 -44.85 3.43
CA SER A 277 13.20 -44.80 4.62
C SER A 277 11.82 -44.14 4.39
N LYS A 278 11.69 -43.28 3.36
CA LYS A 278 10.47 -42.50 3.11
C LYS A 278 9.61 -43.04 1.97
N ILE A 279 10.15 -43.93 1.15
CA ILE A 279 9.41 -44.55 0.06
C ILE A 279 8.64 -45.75 0.62
N ASP A 280 7.32 -45.69 0.54
CA ASP A 280 6.47 -46.84 0.85
C ASP A 280 6.67 -47.91 -0.24
N ILE A 281 7.40 -48.95 0.13
CA ILE A 281 7.75 -50.06 -0.74
C ILE A 281 6.47 -50.77 -1.24
N ALA A 282 5.39 -50.78 -0.45
CA ALA A 282 4.12 -51.38 -0.86
C ALA A 282 3.39 -50.53 -1.93
N ASP A 283 3.76 -49.25 -2.10
CA ASP A 283 3.10 -48.31 -3.01
C ASP A 283 4.11 -47.46 -3.82
N LEU A 284 4.86 -48.14 -4.69
CA LEU A 284 5.86 -47.49 -5.56
C LEU A 284 5.28 -46.77 -6.78
N LYS A 285 4.00 -47.04 -7.12
CA LYS A 285 3.38 -46.53 -8.36
C LYS A 285 2.66 -45.21 -8.16
N THR A 286 2.18 -44.92 -6.95
CA THR A 286 1.34 -43.75 -6.72
C THR A 286 2.15 -42.45 -6.71
N LYS A 287 1.69 -41.48 -7.52
CA LYS A 287 2.14 -40.09 -7.47
C LYS A 287 1.20 -39.31 -6.57
N ARG A 288 1.60 -39.10 -5.32
CA ARG A 288 0.88 -38.28 -4.36
C ARG A 288 1.84 -37.41 -3.57
N ARG A 289 1.43 -36.18 -3.31
CA ARG A 289 2.14 -35.29 -2.41
C ARG A 289 2.21 -35.91 -1.02
N LYS A 290 3.38 -35.88 -0.39
CA LYS A 290 3.64 -36.46 0.95
C LYS A 290 3.68 -35.39 2.04
N ILE A 291 3.88 -34.13 1.64
CA ILE A 291 3.97 -32.96 2.50
C ILE A 291 3.08 -31.87 1.90
N ASP A 292 1.93 -31.66 2.54
CA ASP A 292 0.99 -30.61 2.15
C ASP A 292 1.42 -29.25 2.71
N ASN A 293 0.96 -28.17 2.08
CA ASN A 293 1.15 -26.79 2.54
C ASN A 293 2.60 -26.29 2.61
N TRP A 294 3.51 -26.85 1.79
CA TRP A 294 4.89 -26.37 1.61
C TRP A 294 5.33 -26.50 0.15
N ASP A 295 5.65 -25.40 -0.54
CA ASP A 295 5.79 -25.41 -2.01
C ASP A 295 7.13 -25.91 -2.57
N PHE A 296 8.11 -26.21 -1.71
CA PHE A 296 9.45 -26.73 -2.05
C PHE A 296 10.28 -25.89 -3.03
N LEU A 297 9.76 -24.77 -3.50
CA LEU A 297 10.28 -24.13 -4.69
C LEU A 297 11.65 -23.48 -4.40
N ASP A 298 11.95 -23.08 -3.16
CA ASP A 298 13.19 -22.36 -2.82
C ASP A 298 14.35 -23.36 -2.83
N ILE A 299 14.09 -24.53 -2.25
CA ILE A 299 15.00 -25.68 -2.27
C ILE A 299 15.21 -26.18 -3.70
N LEU A 300 14.15 -26.30 -4.50
CA LEU A 300 14.27 -26.74 -5.90
C LEU A 300 15.07 -25.75 -6.76
N LEU A 301 14.84 -24.43 -6.59
CA LEU A 301 15.62 -23.39 -7.28
C LEU A 301 17.09 -23.38 -6.84
N TYR A 302 17.34 -23.62 -5.56
CA TYR A 302 18.69 -23.77 -5.01
C TYR A 302 19.40 -24.99 -5.64
N LEU A 303 18.82 -26.18 -5.50
CA LEU A 303 19.40 -27.42 -6.03
C LEU A 303 19.55 -27.39 -7.56
N GLY A 304 18.63 -26.73 -8.27
CA GLY A 304 18.64 -26.64 -9.73
C GLY A 304 19.74 -25.74 -10.30
N ASN A 305 20.34 -24.88 -9.47
CA ASN A 305 21.41 -23.97 -9.89
C ASN A 305 22.82 -24.49 -9.57
N GLU A 306 22.93 -25.51 -8.74
CA GLU A 306 24.20 -26.11 -8.40
C GLU A 306 24.69 -27.01 -9.55
N PRO A 307 26.03 -27.22 -9.69
CA PRO A 307 26.57 -28.13 -10.69
C PRO A 307 25.93 -29.51 -10.59
N TYR A 308 25.69 -30.14 -11.74
CA TYR A 308 25.15 -31.48 -11.78
C TYR A 308 26.11 -32.47 -11.11
N SER A 309 25.62 -33.17 -10.10
CA SER A 309 26.34 -34.19 -9.35
C SER A 309 25.37 -35.28 -8.89
N GLN A 310 25.90 -36.40 -8.39
CA GLN A 310 25.06 -37.48 -7.87
C GLN A 310 24.25 -37.02 -6.65
N GLU A 311 24.83 -36.20 -5.79
CA GLU A 311 24.16 -35.56 -4.65
C GLU A 311 23.00 -34.69 -5.11
N THR A 312 23.24 -33.82 -6.12
CA THR A 312 22.21 -32.94 -6.68
C THR A 312 21.07 -33.75 -7.26
N LEU A 313 21.40 -34.82 -8.02
CA LEU A 313 20.40 -35.73 -8.60
C LEU A 313 19.54 -36.39 -7.52
N ILE A 314 20.15 -36.97 -6.49
CA ILE A 314 19.42 -37.66 -5.42
C ILE A 314 18.57 -36.65 -4.65
N ALA A 315 19.15 -35.54 -4.20
CA ALA A 315 18.44 -34.51 -3.43
C ALA A 315 17.23 -33.94 -4.19
N GLN A 316 17.39 -33.59 -5.48
CA GLN A 316 16.27 -33.09 -6.29
C GLN A 316 15.16 -34.13 -6.44
N ASN A 317 15.50 -35.40 -6.67
CA ASN A 317 14.50 -36.46 -6.80
C ASN A 317 13.80 -36.76 -5.46
N ILE A 318 14.48 -36.63 -4.32
CA ILE A 318 13.83 -36.70 -3.00
C ILE A 318 12.75 -35.62 -2.90
N ILE A 319 13.10 -34.37 -3.22
CA ILE A 319 12.14 -33.25 -3.15
C ILE A 319 10.98 -33.45 -4.13
N TRP A 320 11.24 -33.86 -5.38
CA TRP A 320 10.17 -34.17 -6.33
C TRP A 320 9.26 -35.32 -5.89
N PHE A 321 9.81 -36.33 -5.20
CA PHE A 321 9.01 -37.41 -4.63
C PHE A 321 8.12 -36.90 -3.49
N LEU A 322 8.66 -36.09 -2.58
CA LEU A 322 7.90 -35.49 -1.47
C LEU A 322 6.79 -34.55 -1.97
N ASP A 323 7.05 -33.80 -3.03
CA ASP A 323 6.07 -32.93 -3.69
C ASP A 323 5.06 -33.70 -4.56
N GLY A 324 5.29 -35.00 -4.79
CA GLY A 324 4.39 -35.86 -5.56
C GLY A 324 4.52 -35.74 -7.08
N GLN A 325 5.59 -35.11 -7.58
CA GLN A 325 5.86 -34.99 -9.02
C GLN A 325 6.29 -36.33 -9.65
N ILE A 326 6.91 -37.21 -8.85
CA ILE A 326 7.38 -38.53 -9.27
C ILE A 326 6.91 -39.61 -8.30
N SER A 327 6.81 -40.85 -8.79
CA SER A 327 6.50 -42.03 -7.98
C SER A 327 7.78 -42.65 -7.39
N GLY A 328 7.65 -43.62 -6.49
CA GLY A 328 8.81 -44.36 -5.97
C GLY A 328 9.59 -45.10 -7.07
N ASN A 329 8.88 -45.70 -8.04
CA ASN A 329 9.51 -46.33 -9.21
C ASN A 329 10.30 -45.32 -10.06
N ASP A 330 9.71 -44.16 -10.32
CA ASP A 330 10.40 -43.09 -11.06
C ASP A 330 11.65 -42.63 -10.30
N PHE A 331 11.57 -42.54 -8.97
CA PHE A 331 12.69 -42.17 -8.11
C PHE A 331 13.86 -43.15 -8.22
N PHE A 332 13.64 -44.45 -7.99
CA PHE A 332 14.71 -45.45 -8.06
C PHE A 332 15.34 -45.51 -9.45
N LYS A 333 14.51 -45.48 -10.49
CA LYS A 333 14.97 -45.47 -11.88
C LYS A 333 15.85 -44.26 -12.21
N ARG A 334 15.50 -43.07 -11.73
CA ARG A 334 16.25 -41.83 -12.01
C ARG A 334 17.55 -41.74 -11.21
N THR A 335 17.55 -42.24 -9.98
CA THR A 335 18.70 -42.12 -9.06
C THR A 335 19.69 -43.26 -9.19
N GLY A 336 19.28 -44.40 -9.76
CA GLY A 336 20.11 -45.62 -9.81
C GLY A 336 20.31 -46.26 -8.44
N ILE A 337 19.51 -45.88 -7.44
CA ILE A 337 19.48 -46.52 -6.12
C ILE A 337 18.70 -47.81 -6.27
N GLU A 338 19.28 -48.93 -5.81
CA GLU A 338 18.59 -50.22 -5.83
C GLU A 338 17.35 -50.18 -4.95
N SER A 339 16.24 -50.68 -5.48
CA SER A 339 15.01 -50.82 -4.72
C SER A 339 15.21 -51.89 -3.63
N PRO A 340 14.61 -51.75 -2.44
CA PRO A 340 14.62 -52.81 -1.42
C PRO A 340 14.13 -54.17 -1.94
N TYR A 341 13.25 -54.19 -2.96
CA TYR A 341 12.85 -55.44 -3.63
C TYR A 341 14.00 -56.07 -4.43
N GLU A 342 14.78 -55.27 -5.14
CA GLU A 342 15.93 -55.76 -5.92
C GLU A 342 17.06 -56.25 -5.00
N GLN A 343 17.19 -55.67 -3.81
CA GLN A 343 18.10 -56.15 -2.79
C GLN A 343 17.64 -57.48 -2.20
N ALA A 344 16.35 -57.61 -1.86
CA ALA A 344 15.79 -58.86 -1.34
C ALA A 344 15.88 -60.02 -2.34
N GLU A 345 15.61 -59.78 -3.64
CA GLU A 345 15.77 -60.80 -4.68
C GLU A 345 17.22 -61.27 -4.86
N LYS A 346 18.21 -60.41 -4.57
CA LYS A 346 19.63 -60.79 -4.62
C LYS A 346 20.11 -61.54 -3.38
N GLU A 347 19.44 -61.38 -2.24
CA GLU A 347 19.77 -62.07 -0.99
C GLU A 347 19.11 -63.47 -0.89
N GLU A 348 18.07 -63.73 -1.69
CA GLU A 348 17.39 -65.03 -1.79
C GLU A 348 17.99 -65.98 -2.85
N ILE A 349 18.96 -65.53 -3.65
CA ILE A 349 19.70 -66.31 -4.66
C ILE A 349 21.12 -66.59 -4.17
#